data_AF-A0A2V3WGE4-F1
#
_entry.id   AF-A0A2V3WGE4-F1
#
_cell.length_a   1.000
_cell.length_b   1.000
_cell.length_c   1.000
_cell.angle_alpha   90.00
_cell.angle_beta   90.00
_cell.angle_gamma   90.00
#
_symmetry.space_group_name_H-M   'P 1'
#
loop_
_entity.id
_entity.type
_entity.pdbx_description
1 polymer ?
#
loop_
_entity_poly.entity_id
_entity_poly.type
_entity_poly.pdbx_seq_one_letter_code
_entity_poly.pdbx_strand_id
1 'polypeptide(L)'
;MAYLVQFQINVFALVILVILYAMIRFRLRVKSYGKLLLRWIMVLTAVAVVLEPLTWIFDGMLFPFSYFLEYSTNVLLFLVGPVLGGMLLSYVDYHVFHDPKRLSKRGYYQHLSVLTAIILVVNFFNPIYFEIDPIRNSFSSGALKDVHYLVLASLYIYMLVFLYRNRRRISQSAMMIFIWFFMLPIIGMIVQLFNSRLHFSWTAVVLGVLVAYIFLESTASEQDYLTKLYNRQSYEMYIDHLIETDQPFTFLLFDLNHFKKINDTFGHQIGDKTLIYFGRTLKKVFTNQGFISRLGGDEFVVLVEGVLDETAAINQVNAYLKAANPSYIKNLSFSYGVKQYDQKKSVEAMYSEADKMLYINKRLYHQQFNDNI
;
A
#
# COMPACT_ATOMS: atom_id res chain seq x y z
N MET A 1 -4.40 17.86 33.84
CA MET A 1 -3.29 18.72 33.35
C MET A 1 -1.93 18.02 33.41
N ALA A 2 -1.52 17.40 34.52
CA ALA A 2 -0.21 16.73 34.63
C ALA A 2 0.03 15.63 33.57
N TYR A 3 -0.91 14.68 33.39
CA TYR A 3 -0.78 13.62 32.38
C TYR A 3 -0.79 14.14 30.93
N LEU A 4 -1.53 15.22 30.65
CA LEU A 4 -1.54 15.86 29.33
C LEU A 4 -0.17 16.45 29.00
N VAL A 5 0.50 17.06 29.97
CA VAL A 5 1.86 17.60 29.81
C VAL A 5 2.87 16.45 29.66
N GLN A 6 2.72 15.38 30.45
CA GLN A 6 3.60 14.21 30.38
C GLN A 6 3.50 13.47 29.03
N PHE A 7 2.29 13.29 28.50
CA PHE A 7 2.04 12.52 27.28
C PHE A 7 1.75 13.40 26.06
N GLN A 8 2.12 14.69 26.09
CA GLN A 8 1.87 15.61 24.98
C GLN A 8 2.46 15.13 23.64
N ILE A 9 3.61 14.42 23.69
CA ILE A 9 4.26 13.87 22.49
C ILE A 9 3.44 12.71 21.92
N ASN A 10 2.90 11.81 22.77
CA ASN A 10 2.02 10.73 22.35
C ASN A 10 0.73 11.27 21.72
N VAL A 11 0.13 12.31 22.32
CA VAL A 11 -1.06 12.98 21.75
C VAL A 11 -0.73 13.56 20.37
N PHE A 12 0.40 14.26 20.24
CA PHE A 12 0.85 14.81 18.96
C PHE A 12 1.09 13.71 17.91
N ALA A 13 1.75 12.61 18.30
CA ALA A 13 2.00 11.45 17.44
C ALA A 13 0.68 10.79 16.97
N LEU A 14 -0.32 10.71 17.84
CA LEU A 14 -1.65 10.21 17.49
C LEU A 14 -2.36 11.11 16.47
N VAL A 15 -2.27 12.44 16.63
CA VAL A 15 -2.81 13.39 15.65
C VAL A 15 -2.16 13.20 14.28
N ILE A 16 -0.83 13.02 14.24
CA ILE A 16 -0.11 12.71 12.99
C ILE A 16 -0.67 11.43 12.35
N LEU A 17 -0.80 10.34 13.11
CA LEU A 17 -1.32 9.08 12.59
C LEU A 17 -2.75 9.21 12.04
N VAL A 18 -3.63 9.96 12.71
CA VAL A 18 -4.99 10.22 12.23
C VAL A 18 -4.99 11.00 10.92
N ILE A 19 -4.15 12.03 10.81
CA ILE A 19 -3.98 12.80 9.56
C ILE A 19 -3.47 11.89 8.45
N LEU A 20 -2.42 11.10 8.69
CA LEU A 20 -1.85 10.19 7.69
C LEU A 20 -2.87 9.13 7.24
N TYR A 21 -3.64 8.58 8.17
CA TYR A 21 -4.69 7.61 7.86
C TYR A 21 -5.78 8.24 6.98
N ALA A 22 -6.21 9.46 7.32
CA ALA A 22 -7.17 10.22 6.53
C ALA A 22 -6.62 10.54 5.13
N MET A 23 -5.35 10.96 5.02
CA MET A 23 -4.70 11.21 3.73
C MET A 23 -4.68 9.96 2.85
N ILE A 24 -4.30 8.80 3.39
CA ILE A 24 -4.32 7.54 2.64
C ILE A 24 -5.72 7.14 2.20
N ARG A 25 -6.75 7.45 3.00
CA ARG A 25 -8.14 7.17 2.65
C ARG A 25 -8.68 8.11 1.56
N PHE A 26 -8.35 9.40 1.61
CA PHE A 26 -8.94 10.43 0.74
C PHE A 26 -8.16 10.71 -0.54
N ARG A 27 -6.82 10.66 -0.51
CA ARG A 27 -6.00 10.99 -1.69
C ARG A 27 -5.81 9.81 -2.64
N LEU A 28 -5.63 8.62 -2.11
CA LEU A 28 -5.12 7.49 -2.89
C LEU A 28 -6.28 6.72 -3.51
N ARG A 29 -6.48 6.91 -4.81
CA ARG A 29 -7.59 6.28 -5.52
C ARG A 29 -7.26 4.84 -5.93
N VAL A 30 -5.98 4.54 -6.12
CA VAL A 30 -5.52 3.19 -6.49
C VAL A 30 -5.33 2.36 -5.23
N LYS A 31 -6.06 1.23 -5.12
CA LYS A 31 -5.82 0.23 -4.07
C LYS A 31 -4.54 -0.55 -4.39
N SER A 32 -3.71 -0.80 -3.38
CA SER A 32 -2.56 -1.71 -3.47
C SER A 32 -2.37 -2.43 -2.13
N TYR A 33 -1.74 -3.60 -2.15
CA TYR A 33 -1.52 -4.37 -0.93
C TYR A 33 -0.50 -3.70 0.02
N GLY A 34 0.50 -2.99 -0.53
CA GLY A 34 1.39 -2.14 0.26
C GLY A 34 0.65 -1.05 1.05
N LYS A 35 -0.34 -0.40 0.43
CA LYS A 35 -1.23 0.58 1.10
C LYS A 35 -2.10 -0.06 2.19
N LEU A 36 -2.46 -1.34 2.04
CA LEU A 36 -3.19 -2.09 3.06
C LEU A 36 -2.29 -2.39 4.27
N LEU A 37 -1.06 -2.88 4.03
CA LEU A 37 -0.08 -3.14 5.10
C LEU A 37 0.26 -1.86 5.88
N LEU A 38 0.51 -0.75 5.18
CA LEU A 38 0.81 0.52 5.84
C LEU A 38 -0.35 1.01 6.72
N ARG A 39 -1.61 0.81 6.29
CA ARG A 39 -2.81 1.08 7.12
C ARG A 39 -2.82 0.26 8.41
N TRP A 40 -2.52 -1.04 8.33
CA TRP A 40 -2.42 -1.88 9.53
C TRP A 40 -1.28 -1.42 10.45
N ILE A 41 -0.12 -1.08 9.91
CA ILE A 41 1.01 -0.53 10.67
C ILE A 41 0.60 0.76 11.39
N MET A 42 -0.10 1.68 10.73
CA MET A 42 -0.60 2.90 11.37
C MET A 42 -1.57 2.62 12.52
N VAL A 43 -2.53 1.71 12.33
CA VAL A 43 -3.49 1.34 13.39
C VAL A 43 -2.77 0.70 14.58
N LEU A 44 -1.86 -0.24 14.34
CA LEU A 44 -1.08 -0.87 15.39
C LEU A 44 -0.19 0.13 16.13
N THR A 45 0.41 1.08 15.41
CA THR A 45 1.21 2.16 16.01
C THR A 45 0.33 3.08 16.86
N ALA A 46 -0.88 3.41 16.40
CA ALA A 46 -1.83 4.22 17.18
C ALA A 46 -2.23 3.51 18.48
N VAL A 47 -2.49 2.20 18.42
CA VAL A 47 -2.74 1.38 19.60
C VAL A 47 -1.56 1.44 20.57
N ALA A 48 -0.32 1.28 20.09
CA ALA A 48 0.87 1.33 20.93
C ALA A 48 1.09 2.71 21.60
N VAL A 49 0.89 3.80 20.84
CA VAL A 49 0.99 5.19 21.32
C VAL A 49 -0.02 5.48 22.43
N VAL A 50 -1.19 4.84 22.40
CA VAL A 50 -2.24 4.96 23.44
C VAL A 50 -1.98 4.03 24.62
N LEU A 51 -1.51 2.81 24.39
CA LEU A 51 -1.26 1.83 25.45
C LEU A 51 -0.16 2.29 26.42
N GLU A 52 0.91 2.91 25.94
CA GLU A 52 2.00 3.36 26.82
C GLU A 52 1.53 4.36 27.90
N PRO A 53 0.79 5.44 27.57
CA PRO A 53 0.18 6.30 28.61
C PRO A 53 -0.76 5.55 29.56
N LEU A 54 -1.53 4.58 29.05
CA LEU A 54 -2.50 3.86 29.87
C LEU A 54 -1.82 3.00 30.95
N THR A 55 -0.67 2.38 30.68
CA THR A 55 0.07 1.63 31.73
C THR A 55 0.55 2.55 32.85
N TRP A 56 0.86 3.81 32.56
CA TRP A 56 1.25 4.78 33.59
C TRP A 56 0.07 5.42 34.33
N ILE A 57 -1.08 5.52 33.65
CA ILE A 57 -2.30 6.08 34.24
C ILE A 57 -2.90 5.08 35.22
N PHE A 58 -2.93 3.80 34.88
CA PHE A 58 -3.54 2.76 35.71
C PHE A 58 -2.63 2.29 36.87
N ASP A 59 -1.31 2.43 36.75
CA ASP A 59 -0.35 2.12 37.81
C ASP A 59 -0.68 2.86 39.12
N GLY A 60 -0.88 2.08 40.19
CA GLY A 60 -1.22 2.57 41.53
C GLY A 60 -2.67 3.03 41.72
N MET A 61 -3.53 2.96 40.70
CA MET A 61 -4.95 3.30 40.86
C MET A 61 -5.75 2.17 41.53
N LEU A 62 -6.62 2.55 42.46
CA LEU A 62 -7.48 1.61 43.21
C LEU A 62 -8.95 1.87 42.88
N PHE A 63 -9.51 1.06 41.98
CA PHE A 63 -10.94 1.05 41.64
C PHE A 63 -11.35 -0.34 41.14
N PRO A 64 -12.65 -0.69 41.08
CA PRO A 64 -13.07 -1.98 40.55
C PRO A 64 -12.50 -2.21 39.14
N PHE A 65 -11.90 -3.37 38.89
CA PHE A 65 -11.21 -3.72 37.63
C PHE A 65 -9.85 -3.05 37.36
N SER A 66 -9.30 -2.24 38.29
CA SER A 66 -8.00 -1.57 38.05
C SER A 66 -6.86 -2.57 37.79
N TYR A 67 -6.82 -3.67 38.55
CA TYR A 67 -5.89 -4.78 38.33
C TYR A 67 -5.99 -5.39 36.93
N PHE A 68 -7.22 -5.65 36.47
CA PHE A 68 -7.44 -6.24 35.15
C PHE A 68 -7.00 -5.29 34.04
N LEU A 69 -7.27 -3.99 34.19
CA LEU A 69 -6.85 -2.96 33.23
C LEU A 69 -5.33 -2.83 33.19
N GLU A 70 -4.67 -2.71 34.34
CA GLU A 70 -3.21 -2.62 34.44
C GLU A 70 -2.54 -3.88 33.85
N TYR A 71 -3.06 -5.06 34.16
CA TYR A 71 -2.54 -6.31 33.60
C TYR A 71 -2.71 -6.37 32.09
N SER A 72 -3.91 -6.06 31.59
CA SER A 72 -4.22 -6.15 30.17
C SER A 72 -3.46 -5.13 29.34
N THR A 73 -3.30 -3.89 29.81
CA THR A 73 -2.54 -2.85 29.10
C THR A 73 -1.06 -3.21 29.01
N ASN A 74 -0.46 -3.75 30.07
CA ASN A 74 0.93 -4.20 30.05
C ASN A 74 1.12 -5.43 29.13
N VAL A 75 0.22 -6.42 29.18
CA VAL A 75 0.25 -7.56 28.22
C VAL A 75 0.22 -7.06 26.77
N LEU A 76 -0.71 -6.15 26.46
CA LEU A 76 -0.83 -5.59 25.12
C LEU A 76 0.41 -4.77 24.72
N LEU A 77 1.00 -4.02 25.66
CA LEU A 77 2.20 -3.22 25.42
C LEU A 77 3.42 -4.10 25.10
N PHE A 78 3.61 -5.21 25.81
CA PHE A 78 4.66 -6.19 25.50
C PHE A 78 4.40 -6.91 24.17
N LEU A 79 3.14 -7.16 23.81
CA LEU A 79 2.81 -7.87 22.57
C LEU A 79 2.90 -6.98 21.32
N VAL A 80 2.56 -5.69 21.42
CA VAL A 80 2.45 -4.81 20.24
C VAL A 80 3.79 -4.58 19.54
N GLY A 81 4.90 -4.57 20.27
CA GLY A 81 6.25 -4.38 19.70
C GLY A 81 6.63 -5.43 18.65
N PRO A 82 6.69 -6.73 19.01
CA PRO A 82 6.95 -7.81 18.06
C PRO A 82 5.93 -7.87 16.91
N VAL A 83 4.64 -7.63 17.20
CA VAL A 83 3.58 -7.60 16.17
C VAL A 83 3.86 -6.52 15.13
N LEU A 84 4.16 -5.31 15.61
CA LEU A 84 4.48 -4.17 14.76
C LEU A 84 5.75 -4.44 13.96
N GLY A 85 6.80 -4.97 14.57
CA GLY A 85 8.01 -5.34 13.85
C GLY A 85 7.78 -6.39 12.75
N GLY A 86 6.98 -7.43 13.00
CA GLY A 86 6.61 -8.39 11.96
C GLY A 86 5.86 -7.74 10.78
N MET A 87 4.98 -6.77 11.07
CA MET A 87 4.27 -6.01 10.04
C MET A 87 5.19 -5.05 9.27
N LEU A 88 6.11 -4.36 9.95
CA LEU A 88 7.12 -3.50 9.31
C LEU A 88 7.98 -4.30 8.32
N LEU A 89 8.39 -5.52 8.71
CA LEU A 89 9.15 -6.39 7.81
C LEU A 89 8.29 -6.93 6.67
N SER A 90 7.02 -7.23 6.91
CA SER A 90 6.08 -7.63 5.87
C SER A 90 5.88 -6.53 4.82
N TYR A 91 5.81 -5.27 5.25
CA TYR A 91 5.75 -4.11 4.35
C TYR A 91 6.99 -4.02 3.47
N VAL A 92 8.18 -4.16 4.05
CA VAL A 92 9.43 -4.12 3.28
C VAL A 92 9.56 -5.32 2.34
N ASP A 93 9.23 -6.54 2.77
CA ASP A 93 9.25 -7.73 1.90
C ASP A 93 8.29 -7.55 0.71
N TYR A 94 7.08 -7.03 0.94
CA TYR A 94 6.16 -6.72 -0.15
C TYR A 94 6.75 -5.74 -1.17
N HIS A 95 7.40 -4.65 -0.72
CA HIS A 95 8.03 -3.71 -1.64
C HIS A 95 9.24 -4.27 -2.39
N VAL A 96 9.85 -5.36 -1.89
CA VAL A 96 10.96 -6.06 -2.56
C VAL A 96 10.45 -7.06 -3.59
N PHE A 97 9.36 -7.77 -3.28
CA PHE A 97 8.93 -8.96 -4.04
C PHE A 97 7.58 -8.82 -4.75
N HIS A 98 6.73 -7.86 -4.36
CA HIS A 98 5.39 -7.64 -4.89
C HIS A 98 4.53 -8.94 -4.90
N ASP A 99 4.64 -9.75 -3.84
CA ASP A 99 3.95 -11.05 -3.72
C ASP A 99 3.32 -11.21 -2.32
N PRO A 100 2.00 -11.02 -2.16
CA PRO A 100 1.30 -11.23 -0.89
C PRO A 100 1.25 -12.71 -0.47
N LYS A 101 1.24 -13.65 -1.42
CA LYS A 101 1.19 -15.09 -1.10
C LYS A 101 2.48 -15.51 -0.39
N ARG A 102 3.61 -14.92 -0.77
CA ARG A 102 4.88 -15.06 -0.05
C ARG A 102 4.77 -14.60 1.41
N LEU A 103 4.13 -13.48 1.68
CA LEU A 103 3.93 -12.98 3.05
C LEU A 103 3.09 -13.94 3.88
N SER A 104 1.98 -14.43 3.31
CA SER A 104 1.13 -15.42 3.97
C SER A 104 1.89 -16.71 4.28
N LYS A 105 2.71 -17.21 3.36
CA LYS A 105 3.57 -18.39 3.58
C LYS A 105 4.62 -18.18 4.68
N ARG A 106 5.06 -16.94 4.89
CA ARG A 106 5.98 -16.53 5.96
C ARG A 106 5.27 -16.13 7.25
N GLY A 107 3.94 -16.24 7.31
CA GLY A 107 3.13 -15.86 8.47
C GLY A 107 3.32 -14.40 8.86
N TYR A 108 3.52 -13.50 7.89
CA TYR A 108 3.75 -12.06 8.12
C TYR A 108 4.87 -11.76 9.13
N TYR A 109 5.86 -12.66 9.22
CA TYR A 109 6.98 -12.56 10.16
C TYR A 109 6.56 -12.48 11.64
N GLN A 110 5.41 -13.04 12.01
CA GLN A 110 4.83 -12.98 13.37
C GLN A 110 5.36 -14.06 14.34
N HIS A 111 6.43 -14.78 13.98
CA HIS A 111 6.98 -15.87 14.81
C HIS A 111 7.44 -15.38 16.20
N LEU A 112 8.08 -14.22 16.27
CA LEU A 112 8.47 -13.62 17.55
C LEU A 112 7.25 -13.08 18.34
N SER A 113 6.20 -12.63 17.65
CA SER A 113 4.95 -12.23 18.29
C SER A 113 4.24 -13.41 18.96
N VAL A 114 4.21 -14.56 18.29
CA VAL A 114 3.65 -15.80 18.86
C VAL A 114 4.49 -16.26 20.05
N LEU A 115 5.82 -16.21 19.96
CA LEU A 115 6.70 -16.51 21.08
C LEU A 115 6.43 -15.59 22.27
N THR A 116 6.33 -14.28 22.06
CA THR A 116 6.00 -13.31 23.11
C THR A 116 4.62 -13.56 23.70
N ALA A 117 3.61 -13.89 22.88
CA ALA A 117 2.28 -14.24 23.37
C ALA A 117 2.29 -15.48 24.28
N ILE A 118 3.04 -16.53 23.91
CA ILE A 118 3.21 -17.73 24.75
C ILE A 118 3.86 -17.35 26.08
N ILE A 119 4.91 -16.54 26.07
CA ILE A 119 5.58 -16.10 27.30
C ILE A 119 4.64 -15.27 28.17
N LEU A 120 3.80 -14.42 27.60
CA LEU A 120 2.80 -13.63 28.34
C LEU A 120 1.69 -14.51 28.94
N VAL A 121 1.30 -15.60 28.27
CA VAL A 121 0.40 -16.61 28.88
C VAL A 121 1.06 -17.28 30.07
N VAL A 122 2.35 -17.65 29.96
CA VAL A 122 3.11 -18.18 31.11
C VAL A 122 3.24 -17.12 32.21
N ASN A 123 3.41 -15.85 31.85
CA ASN A 123 3.51 -14.71 32.78
C ASN A 123 2.30 -14.60 33.71
N PHE A 124 1.12 -15.00 33.25
CA PHE A 124 -0.11 -15.00 34.05
C PHE A 124 -0.05 -15.97 35.23
N PHE A 125 0.60 -17.13 35.04
CA PHE A 125 0.75 -18.13 36.10
C PHE A 125 2.04 -17.93 36.89
N ASN A 126 3.10 -17.45 36.25
CA ASN A 126 4.42 -17.24 36.83
C ASN A 126 4.96 -15.88 36.35
N PRO A 127 5.02 -14.84 37.19
CA PRO A 127 5.39 -13.48 36.77
C PRO A 127 6.88 -13.38 36.40
N ILE A 128 7.18 -13.60 35.12
CA ILE A 128 8.53 -13.68 34.57
C ILE A 128 8.95 -12.36 33.88
N TYR A 129 8.05 -11.75 33.11
CA TYR A 129 8.26 -10.47 32.42
C TYR A 129 7.89 -9.28 33.31
N PHE A 130 6.77 -9.39 34.01
CA PHE A 130 6.30 -8.36 34.95
C PHE A 130 5.33 -8.96 35.96
N GLU A 131 5.17 -8.26 37.07
CA GLU A 131 4.21 -8.54 38.13
C GLU A 131 3.39 -7.29 38.42
N ILE A 132 2.14 -7.48 38.84
CA ILE A 132 1.29 -6.41 39.35
C ILE A 132 0.85 -6.82 40.75
N ASP A 133 1.13 -5.95 41.72
CA ASP A 133 0.70 -6.15 43.10
C ASP A 133 -0.85 -6.10 43.15
N PRO A 134 -1.55 -7.17 43.57
CA PRO A 134 -3.01 -7.22 43.56
C PRO A 134 -3.67 -6.27 44.57
N ILE A 135 -2.91 -5.78 45.57
CA ILE A 135 -3.40 -4.87 46.61
C ILE A 135 -3.09 -3.43 46.23
N ARG A 136 -1.85 -3.16 45.80
CA ARG A 136 -1.38 -1.80 45.48
C ARG A 136 -1.64 -1.40 44.03
N ASN A 137 -2.01 -2.35 43.17
CA ASN A 137 -2.10 -2.20 41.73
C ASN A 137 -0.83 -1.57 41.12
N SER A 138 0.33 -1.92 41.68
CA SER A 138 1.60 -1.35 41.28
C SER A 138 2.38 -2.29 40.37
N PHE A 139 2.87 -1.77 39.25
CA PHE A 139 3.70 -2.51 38.31
C PHE A 139 5.12 -2.73 38.85
N SER A 140 5.67 -3.93 38.66
CA SER A 140 7.08 -4.22 38.87
C SER A 140 7.66 -5.04 37.71
N SER A 141 8.94 -4.81 37.40
CA SER A 141 9.64 -5.53 36.34
C SER A 141 10.02 -6.93 36.81
N GLY A 142 9.73 -7.95 36.00
CA GLY A 142 10.09 -9.33 36.28
C GLY A 142 11.54 -9.67 35.90
N ALA A 143 12.02 -10.83 36.38
CA ALA A 143 13.42 -11.25 36.26
C ALA A 143 13.90 -11.46 34.81
N LEU A 144 13.01 -11.79 33.86
CA LEU A 144 13.36 -12.00 32.45
C LEU A 144 12.83 -10.90 31.53
N LYS A 145 12.52 -9.70 32.05
CA LYS A 145 12.12 -8.56 31.21
C LYS A 145 13.15 -8.27 30.10
N ASP A 146 14.43 -8.42 30.39
CA ASP A 146 15.50 -8.14 29.41
C ASP A 146 15.47 -9.07 28.19
N VAL A 147 14.92 -10.28 28.36
CA VAL A 147 14.69 -11.21 27.24
C VAL A 147 13.77 -10.58 26.20
N HIS A 148 12.80 -9.76 26.61
CA HIS A 148 11.92 -9.05 25.67
C HIS A 148 12.71 -8.08 24.78
N TYR A 149 13.64 -7.31 25.34
CA TYR A 149 14.49 -6.41 24.55
C TYR A 149 15.41 -7.17 23.60
N LEU A 150 15.89 -8.37 23.99
CA LEU A 150 16.65 -9.24 23.09
C LEU A 150 15.79 -9.76 21.92
N VAL A 151 14.52 -10.11 22.17
CA VAL A 151 13.56 -10.48 21.12
C VAL A 151 13.40 -9.33 20.12
N LEU A 152 13.15 -8.11 20.60
CA LEU A 152 13.04 -6.93 19.73
C LEU A 152 14.33 -6.64 18.96
N ALA A 153 15.49 -6.70 19.62
CA ALA A 153 16.79 -6.50 18.98
C ALA A 153 17.03 -7.53 17.87
N SER A 154 16.70 -8.80 18.11
CA SER A 154 16.84 -9.87 17.11
C SER A 154 15.97 -9.62 15.87
N LEU A 155 14.77 -9.05 16.05
CA LEU A 155 13.86 -8.69 14.96
C LEU A 155 14.45 -7.58 14.10
N TYR A 156 14.98 -6.51 14.71
CA TYR A 156 15.64 -5.42 13.99
C TYR A 156 16.91 -5.88 13.27
N ILE A 157 17.72 -6.72 13.91
CA ILE A 157 18.90 -7.32 13.25
C ILE A 157 18.45 -8.12 12.02
N TYR A 158 17.39 -8.93 12.16
CA TYR A 158 16.84 -9.70 11.05
C TYR A 158 16.35 -8.81 9.90
N MET A 159 15.68 -7.69 10.20
CA MET A 159 15.27 -6.70 9.20
C MET A 159 16.46 -6.11 8.42
N LEU A 160 17.54 -5.74 9.10
CA LEU A 160 18.75 -5.22 8.46
C LEU A 160 19.44 -6.28 7.59
N VAL A 161 19.52 -7.52 8.08
CA VAL A 161 20.04 -8.66 7.30
C VAL A 161 19.17 -8.92 6.06
N PHE A 162 17.84 -8.81 6.19
CA PHE A 162 16.91 -8.95 5.08
C PHE A 162 17.16 -7.89 4.00
N LEU A 163 17.31 -6.62 4.38
CA LEU A 163 17.66 -5.55 3.44
C LEU A 163 18.99 -5.81 2.74
N TYR A 164 20.03 -6.16 3.51
CA TYR A 164 21.36 -6.42 2.95
C TYR A 164 21.37 -7.57 1.94
N ARG A 165 20.65 -8.66 2.23
CA ARG A 165 20.51 -9.82 1.34
C ARG A 165 19.77 -9.47 0.04
N ASN A 166 18.79 -8.60 0.13
CA ASN A 166 17.93 -8.22 -1.00
C ASN A 166 18.35 -6.91 -1.68
N ARG A 167 19.51 -6.33 -1.33
CA ARG A 167 19.97 -5.02 -1.83
C ARG A 167 20.03 -4.87 -3.35
N ARG A 168 20.18 -5.98 -4.09
CA ARG A 168 20.22 -5.97 -5.56
C ARG A 168 18.83 -5.76 -6.19
N ARG A 169 17.75 -5.99 -5.43
CA ARG A 169 16.36 -5.82 -5.89
C ARG A 169 15.76 -4.47 -5.49
N ILE A 170 16.48 -3.68 -4.70
CA ILE A 170 15.99 -2.44 -4.08
C ILE A 170 16.76 -1.27 -4.70
N SER A 171 16.07 -0.22 -5.11
CA SER A 171 16.71 1.01 -5.57
C SER A 171 17.47 1.69 -4.42
N GLN A 172 18.52 2.45 -4.72
CA GLN A 172 19.31 3.14 -3.68
C GLN A 172 18.45 4.06 -2.80
N SER A 173 17.51 4.79 -3.41
CA SER A 173 16.58 5.67 -2.68
C SER A 173 15.65 4.88 -1.75
N ALA A 174 15.07 3.78 -2.22
CA ALA A 174 14.21 2.91 -1.41
C ALA A 174 14.99 2.25 -0.25
N MET A 175 16.23 1.85 -0.51
CA MET A 175 17.12 1.27 0.50
C MET A 175 17.35 2.25 1.66
N MET A 176 17.72 3.50 1.37
CA MET A 176 17.93 4.52 2.41
C MET A 176 16.68 4.73 3.25
N ILE A 177 15.50 4.71 2.63
CA ILE A 177 14.23 4.91 3.30
C ILE A 177 13.92 3.73 4.22
N PHE A 178 14.08 2.48 3.77
CA PHE A 178 13.87 1.31 4.64
C PHE A 178 14.87 1.26 5.79
N ILE A 179 16.11 1.71 5.58
CA ILE A 179 17.07 1.85 6.68
C ILE A 179 16.54 2.85 7.71
N TRP A 180 16.14 4.06 7.31
CA TRP A 180 15.57 5.05 8.24
C TRP A 180 14.29 4.57 8.91
N PHE A 181 13.45 3.84 8.18
CA PHE A 181 12.23 3.23 8.69
C PHE A 181 12.49 2.26 9.85
N PHE A 182 13.61 1.54 9.82
CA PHE A 182 14.03 0.63 10.90
C PHE A 182 14.90 1.31 11.97
N MET A 183 15.73 2.28 11.59
CA MET A 183 16.65 2.96 12.52
C MET A 183 15.93 3.90 13.49
N LEU A 184 14.87 4.59 13.06
CA LEU A 184 14.13 5.50 13.94
C LEU A 184 13.57 4.82 15.19
N PRO A 185 12.86 3.67 15.09
CA PRO A 185 12.46 2.90 16.27
C PRO A 185 13.63 2.48 17.17
N ILE A 186 14.77 2.08 16.59
CA ILE A 186 15.96 1.68 17.35
C ILE A 186 16.52 2.87 18.15
N ILE A 187 16.61 4.04 17.51
CA ILE A 187 17.01 5.29 18.19
C ILE A 187 16.03 5.60 19.32
N GLY A 188 14.72 5.48 19.06
CA GLY A 188 13.68 5.68 20.06
C GLY A 188 13.86 4.77 21.28
N MET A 189 14.13 3.48 21.04
CA MET A 189 14.41 2.50 22.09
C MET A 189 15.67 2.87 22.87
N ILE A 190 16.77 3.24 22.21
CA ILE A 190 18.02 3.63 22.86
C ILE A 190 17.82 4.87 23.75
N VAL A 191 17.13 5.90 23.25
CA VAL A 191 16.83 7.12 24.03
C VAL A 191 16.05 6.78 25.30
N GLN A 192 15.07 5.87 25.20
CA GLN A 192 14.26 5.44 26.33
C GLN A 192 15.05 4.63 27.37
N LEU A 193 16.15 3.97 26.99
CA LEU A 193 17.06 3.31 27.95
C LEU A 193 17.78 4.31 28.86
N PHE A 194 18.15 5.49 28.33
CA PHE A 194 18.80 6.54 29.13
C PHE A 194 17.81 7.32 29.99
N ASN A 195 16.59 7.53 29.49
CA ASN A 195 15.55 8.20 30.25
C ASN A 195 14.17 7.62 29.92
N SER A 196 13.68 6.77 30.84
CA SER A 196 12.39 6.10 30.71
C SER A 196 11.18 7.03 30.74
N ARG A 197 11.35 8.29 31.18
CA ARG A 197 10.28 9.31 31.22
C ARG A 197 10.06 10.02 29.89
N LEU A 198 10.95 9.84 28.91
CA LEU A 198 10.86 10.55 27.62
C LEU A 198 9.84 9.95 26.64
N HIS A 199 9.21 8.79 26.94
CA HIS A 199 8.13 8.15 26.15
C HIS A 199 8.34 8.23 24.61
N PHE A 200 9.59 8.07 24.18
CA PHE A 200 9.98 8.47 22.82
C PHE A 200 9.92 7.32 21.81
N SER A 201 9.94 6.05 22.26
CA SER A 201 10.01 4.88 21.37
C SER A 201 8.88 4.84 20.34
N TRP A 202 7.62 4.87 20.78
CA TRP A 202 6.47 4.80 19.88
C TRP A 202 6.36 6.03 18.97
N THR A 203 6.76 7.19 19.47
CA THR A 203 6.77 8.43 18.68
C THR A 203 7.81 8.37 17.55
N ALA A 204 8.95 7.71 17.79
CA ALA A 204 9.95 7.44 16.75
C ALA A 204 9.43 6.46 15.69
N VAL A 205 8.58 5.50 16.06
CA VAL A 205 7.90 4.63 15.09
C VAL A 205 6.94 5.45 14.21
N VAL A 206 6.21 6.42 14.78
CA VAL A 206 5.36 7.33 13.99
C VAL A 206 6.17 8.12 12.98
N LEU A 207 7.36 8.60 13.33
CA LEU A 207 8.28 9.23 12.38
C LEU A 207 8.70 8.26 11.26
N GLY A 208 8.98 7.00 11.60
CA GLY A 208 9.22 5.95 10.61
C GLY A 208 8.03 5.80 9.65
N VAL A 209 6.81 5.67 10.18
CA VAL A 209 5.58 5.57 9.37
C VAL A 209 5.40 6.79 8.48
N LEU A 210 5.70 8.00 8.96
CA LEU A 210 5.67 9.22 8.16
C LEU A 210 6.68 9.15 7.00
N VAL A 211 7.91 8.70 7.25
CA VAL A 211 8.93 8.52 6.21
C VAL A 211 8.47 7.49 5.17
N ALA A 212 7.90 6.37 5.60
CA ALA A 212 7.35 5.35 4.70
C ALA A 212 6.16 5.88 3.88
N TYR A 213 5.31 6.72 4.47
CA TYR A 213 4.22 7.38 3.76
C TYR A 213 4.74 8.35 2.69
N ILE A 214 5.71 9.21 3.04
CA ILE A 214 6.34 10.14 2.08
C ILE A 214 7.00 9.37 0.93
N PHE A 215 7.61 8.21 1.21
CA PHE A 215 8.17 7.36 0.17
C PHE A 215 7.08 6.83 -0.78
N LEU A 216 5.98 6.34 -0.22
CA LEU A 216 4.84 5.85 -0.98
C LEU A 216 4.24 6.96 -1.86
N GLU A 217 4.22 8.21 -1.40
CA GLU A 217 3.73 9.36 -2.18
C GLU A 217 4.76 9.90 -3.18
N SER A 218 6.06 9.83 -2.85
CA SER A 218 7.11 10.32 -3.75
C SER A 218 7.36 9.39 -4.94
N THR A 219 6.90 8.13 -4.84
CA THR A 219 6.88 7.18 -5.96
C THR A 219 5.65 7.39 -6.86
N ALA A 220 5.72 8.48 -7.64
CA ALA A 220 4.95 8.83 -8.84
C ALA A 220 3.54 9.41 -8.68
N SER A 221 3.26 10.42 -9.52
CA SER A 221 1.91 10.88 -9.83
C SER A 221 1.08 9.68 -10.29
N GLU A 222 -0.07 9.41 -9.65
CA GLU A 222 -0.95 8.31 -10.08
C GLU A 222 -1.53 8.55 -11.50
N GLN A 223 -1.42 9.78 -12.02
CA GLN A 223 -2.05 10.19 -13.26
C GLN A 223 -1.06 10.60 -14.35
N ASP A 224 -1.45 10.29 -15.60
CA ASP A 224 -0.86 10.84 -16.81
C ASP A 224 -1.11 12.35 -16.87
N TYR A 225 -0.05 13.13 -17.12
CA TYR A 225 -0.10 14.58 -17.00
C TYR A 225 -1.07 15.21 -18.02
N LEU A 226 -1.18 14.62 -19.21
CA LEU A 226 -1.94 15.13 -20.34
C LEU A 226 -3.43 14.78 -20.21
N THR A 227 -3.74 13.50 -20.08
CA THR A 227 -5.12 12.99 -20.13
C THR A 227 -5.82 12.98 -18.77
N LYS A 228 -5.07 13.10 -17.67
CA LYS A 228 -5.55 12.91 -16.28
C LYS A 228 -6.21 11.55 -16.05
N LEU A 229 -5.91 10.57 -16.91
CA LEU A 229 -6.16 9.16 -16.65
C LEU A 229 -5.09 8.64 -15.68
N TYR A 230 -5.26 7.42 -15.18
CA TYR A 230 -4.15 6.77 -14.48
C TYR A 230 -2.97 6.58 -15.44
N ASN A 231 -1.75 6.53 -14.92
CA ASN A 231 -0.58 6.23 -15.72
C ASN A 231 -0.27 4.73 -15.74
N ARG A 232 0.73 4.34 -16.53
CA ARG A 232 1.25 2.97 -16.61
C ARG A 232 1.51 2.35 -15.24
N GLN A 233 2.26 3.03 -14.38
CA GLN A 233 2.59 2.52 -13.05
C GLN A 233 1.34 2.27 -12.20
N SER A 234 0.33 3.14 -12.30
CA SER A 234 -0.93 2.97 -11.58
C SER A 234 -1.76 1.81 -12.11
N TYR A 235 -1.71 1.57 -13.41
CA TYR A 235 -2.29 0.38 -14.03
C TYR A 235 -1.60 -0.89 -13.50
N GLU A 236 -0.26 -0.93 -13.52
CA GLU A 236 0.53 -2.08 -13.04
C GLU A 236 0.22 -2.37 -11.57
N MET A 237 0.17 -1.35 -10.71
CA MET A 237 -0.24 -1.52 -9.31
C MET A 237 -1.67 -2.05 -9.12
N TYR A 238 -2.61 -1.63 -9.98
CA TYR A 238 -4.02 -2.03 -9.84
C TYR A 238 -4.30 -3.42 -10.40
N ILE A 239 -3.69 -3.81 -11.52
CA ILE A 239 -3.83 -5.16 -12.04
C ILE A 239 -3.21 -6.18 -11.08
N ASP A 240 -2.06 -5.85 -10.47
CA ASP A 240 -1.46 -6.67 -9.42
C ASP A 240 -2.44 -6.82 -8.25
N HIS A 241 -3.04 -5.72 -7.78
CA HIS A 241 -4.03 -5.78 -6.71
C HIS A 241 -5.22 -6.70 -7.03
N LEU A 242 -5.78 -6.64 -8.25
CA LEU A 242 -6.90 -7.49 -8.66
C LEU A 242 -6.52 -8.98 -8.66
N ILE A 243 -5.33 -9.30 -9.17
CA ILE A 243 -4.80 -10.67 -9.22
C ILE A 243 -4.48 -11.18 -7.82
N GLU A 244 -3.87 -10.34 -6.98
CA GLU A 244 -3.54 -10.64 -5.60
C GLU A 244 -4.78 -10.94 -4.75
N THR A 245 -5.88 -10.25 -5.04
CA THR A 245 -7.17 -10.41 -4.34
C THR A 245 -8.12 -11.39 -5.02
N ASP A 246 -7.64 -12.11 -6.04
CA ASP A 246 -8.39 -13.05 -6.87
C ASP A 246 -9.74 -12.49 -7.36
N GLN A 247 -9.76 -11.19 -7.65
CA GLN A 247 -10.94 -10.51 -8.17
C GLN A 247 -11.03 -10.77 -9.66
N PRO A 248 -12.14 -11.33 -10.17
CA PRO A 248 -12.36 -11.44 -11.61
C PRO A 248 -12.30 -10.06 -12.26
N PHE A 249 -11.65 -9.94 -13.42
CA PHE A 249 -11.63 -8.72 -14.21
C PHE A 249 -11.54 -9.00 -15.71
N THR A 250 -11.85 -7.99 -16.52
CA THR A 250 -11.64 -7.96 -17.97
C THR A 250 -10.59 -6.91 -18.30
N PHE A 251 -9.54 -7.32 -19.03
CA PHE A 251 -8.48 -6.47 -19.53
C PHE A 251 -8.78 -6.02 -20.95
N LEU A 252 -8.71 -4.72 -21.23
CA LEU A 252 -8.83 -4.16 -22.57
C LEU A 252 -7.61 -3.30 -22.86
N LEU A 253 -6.97 -3.54 -24.01
CA LEU A 253 -5.90 -2.70 -24.56
C LEU A 253 -6.43 -1.99 -25.80
N PHE A 254 -6.15 -0.69 -25.90
CA PHE A 254 -6.54 0.17 -27.01
C PHE A 254 -5.32 0.87 -27.61
N ASP A 255 -5.33 1.06 -28.92
CA ASP A 255 -4.34 1.82 -29.69
C ASP A 255 -5.08 2.67 -30.74
N LEU A 256 -4.72 3.94 -30.89
CA LEU A 256 -5.37 4.83 -31.86
C LEU A 256 -4.79 4.63 -33.26
N ASN A 257 -5.66 4.31 -34.21
CA ASN A 257 -5.21 4.08 -35.58
C ASN A 257 -4.78 5.40 -36.24
N HIS A 258 -3.64 5.37 -36.94
CA HIS A 258 -3.00 6.51 -37.61
C HIS A 258 -2.79 7.75 -36.72
N PHE A 259 -2.60 7.61 -35.41
CA PHE A 259 -2.36 8.75 -34.53
C PHE A 259 -1.18 9.63 -34.98
N LYS A 260 -0.11 9.01 -35.49
CA LYS A 260 1.02 9.73 -36.08
C LYS A 260 0.59 10.65 -37.23
N LYS A 261 -0.31 10.20 -38.11
CA LYS A 261 -0.85 11.00 -39.22
C LYS A 261 -1.64 12.21 -38.72
N ILE A 262 -2.34 12.09 -37.58
CA ILE A 262 -3.01 13.22 -36.93
C ILE A 262 -1.97 14.26 -36.47
N ASN A 263 -0.88 13.83 -35.83
CA ASN A 263 0.20 14.73 -35.43
C ASN A 263 0.85 15.40 -36.65
N ASP A 264 1.15 14.64 -37.70
CA ASP A 264 1.82 15.13 -38.89
C ASP A 264 0.93 16.11 -39.68
N THR A 265 -0.40 15.90 -39.67
CA THR A 265 -1.36 16.74 -40.43
C THR A 265 -1.80 17.98 -39.66
N PHE A 266 -2.05 17.86 -38.36
CA PHE A 266 -2.70 18.90 -37.55
C PHE A 266 -1.82 19.46 -36.42
N GLY A 267 -0.60 18.93 -36.27
CA GLY A 267 0.34 19.30 -35.22
C GLY A 267 0.08 18.60 -33.89
N HIS A 268 1.12 18.55 -33.05
CA HIS A 268 1.08 17.88 -31.74
C HIS A 268 0.00 18.40 -30.79
N GLN A 269 -0.35 19.69 -30.86
CA GLN A 269 -1.44 20.24 -30.03
C GLN A 269 -2.80 19.59 -30.32
N ILE A 270 -3.06 19.20 -31.57
CA ILE A 270 -4.29 18.49 -31.95
C ILE A 270 -4.19 17.01 -31.60
N GLY A 271 -3.01 16.40 -31.72
CA GLY A 271 -2.76 15.06 -31.18
C GLY A 271 -3.06 14.98 -29.69
N ASP A 272 -2.57 15.95 -28.91
CA ASP A 272 -2.82 16.05 -27.47
C ASP A 272 -4.31 16.16 -27.14
N LYS A 273 -5.05 17.02 -27.88
CA LYS A 273 -6.51 17.12 -27.74
C LYS A 273 -7.21 15.81 -28.10
N THR A 274 -6.70 15.08 -29.08
CA THR A 274 -7.23 13.77 -29.51
C THR A 274 -7.07 12.74 -28.39
N LEU A 275 -5.89 12.66 -27.77
CA LEU A 275 -5.64 11.79 -26.62
C LEU A 275 -6.52 12.13 -25.42
N ILE A 276 -6.68 13.43 -25.11
CA ILE A 276 -7.58 13.90 -24.05
C ILE A 276 -9.02 13.50 -24.34
N TYR A 277 -9.49 13.67 -25.59
CA TYR A 277 -10.86 13.33 -25.97
C TYR A 277 -11.11 11.82 -25.88
N PHE A 278 -10.19 11.01 -26.39
CA PHE A 278 -10.31 9.56 -26.32
C PHE A 278 -10.33 9.08 -24.86
N GLY A 279 -9.43 9.59 -24.02
CA GLY A 279 -9.44 9.29 -22.60
C GLY A 279 -10.73 9.69 -21.88
N ARG A 280 -11.33 10.83 -22.25
CA ARG A 280 -12.66 11.24 -21.75
C ARG A 280 -13.77 10.31 -22.25
N THR A 281 -13.66 9.80 -23.47
CA THR A 281 -14.61 8.85 -24.05
C THR A 281 -14.56 7.53 -23.29
N LEU A 282 -13.36 6.97 -23.07
CA LEU A 282 -13.18 5.79 -22.22
C LEU A 282 -13.75 6.02 -20.82
N LYS A 283 -13.48 7.19 -20.21
CA LYS A 283 -14.09 7.54 -18.92
C LYS A 283 -15.61 7.45 -18.98
N LYS A 284 -16.28 8.09 -19.95
CA LYS A 284 -17.75 8.05 -20.05
C LYS A 284 -18.32 6.64 -20.20
N VAL A 285 -17.64 5.77 -20.94
CA VAL A 285 -18.10 4.39 -21.17
C VAL A 285 -17.89 3.53 -19.93
N PHE A 286 -16.74 3.66 -19.28
CA PHE A 286 -16.32 2.75 -18.19
C PHE A 286 -16.41 3.37 -16.78
N THR A 287 -17.07 4.54 -16.59
CA THR A 287 -17.04 5.32 -15.33
C THR A 287 -17.37 4.50 -14.09
N ASN A 288 -18.34 3.58 -14.19
CA ASN A 288 -18.84 2.82 -13.03
C ASN A 288 -18.23 1.43 -12.89
N GLN A 289 -17.32 1.05 -13.79
CA GLN A 289 -16.89 -0.34 -13.94
C GLN A 289 -15.39 -0.50 -14.17
N GLY A 290 -14.67 0.54 -14.61
CA GLY A 290 -13.32 0.40 -15.14
C GLY A 290 -12.27 1.34 -14.57
N PHE A 291 -11.09 0.78 -14.28
CA PHE A 291 -9.86 1.52 -14.08
C PHE A 291 -9.21 1.83 -15.43
N ILE A 292 -9.02 3.11 -15.74
CA ILE A 292 -8.60 3.56 -17.07
C ILE A 292 -7.24 4.23 -16.97
N SER A 293 -6.29 3.71 -17.74
CA SER A 293 -4.91 4.17 -17.77
C SER A 293 -4.44 4.51 -19.19
N ARG A 294 -3.51 5.45 -19.31
CA ARG A 294 -2.69 5.66 -20.52
C ARG A 294 -1.29 5.11 -20.26
N LEU A 295 -0.85 4.18 -21.11
CA LEU A 295 0.47 3.55 -20.97
C LEU A 295 1.60 4.45 -21.47
N GLY A 296 1.32 5.22 -22.52
CA GLY A 296 2.26 6.08 -23.23
C GLY A 296 1.82 6.24 -24.68
N GLY A 297 2.29 7.27 -25.38
CA GLY A 297 1.90 7.51 -26.78
C GLY A 297 0.37 7.58 -26.93
N ASP A 298 -0.18 6.68 -27.73
CA ASP A 298 -1.59 6.50 -28.07
C ASP A 298 -2.20 5.20 -27.52
N GLU A 299 -1.51 4.53 -26.59
CA GLU A 299 -1.96 3.29 -25.96
C GLU A 299 -2.72 3.54 -24.64
N PHE A 300 -3.87 2.89 -24.50
CA PHE A 300 -4.72 2.96 -23.32
C PHE A 300 -5.09 1.57 -22.82
N VAL A 301 -5.24 1.43 -21.50
CA VAL A 301 -5.73 0.21 -20.86
C VAL A 301 -6.99 0.51 -20.06
N VAL A 302 -7.95 -0.41 -20.12
CA VAL A 302 -9.12 -0.43 -19.26
C VAL A 302 -9.17 -1.78 -18.54
N LEU A 303 -9.28 -1.74 -17.21
CA LEU A 303 -9.51 -2.92 -16.36
C LEU A 303 -10.92 -2.82 -15.80
N VAL A 304 -11.81 -3.71 -16.21
CA VAL A 304 -13.18 -3.78 -15.70
C VAL A 304 -13.29 -4.88 -14.66
N GLU A 305 -13.75 -4.58 -13.44
CA GLU A 305 -14.02 -5.63 -12.44
C GLU A 305 -15.20 -6.51 -12.93
N GLY A 306 -15.02 -7.83 -12.94
CA GLY A 306 -16.00 -8.80 -13.42
C GLY A 306 -15.92 -9.11 -14.92
N VAL A 307 -17.05 -9.54 -15.48
CA VAL A 307 -17.25 -9.86 -16.90
C VAL A 307 -17.79 -8.63 -17.62
N LEU A 308 -17.22 -8.32 -18.78
CA LEU A 308 -17.66 -7.23 -19.64
C LEU A 308 -18.33 -7.79 -20.92
N ASP A 309 -19.46 -7.20 -21.32
CA ASP A 309 -19.95 -7.33 -22.68
C ASP A 309 -19.07 -6.47 -23.61
N GLU A 310 -18.06 -7.11 -24.20
CA GLU A 310 -17.13 -6.48 -25.14
C GLU A 310 -17.85 -5.75 -26.27
N THR A 311 -18.87 -6.37 -26.87
CA THR A 311 -19.53 -5.81 -28.06
C THR A 311 -20.29 -4.55 -27.71
N ALA A 312 -21.04 -4.57 -26.60
CA ALA A 312 -21.76 -3.39 -26.12
C ALA A 312 -20.79 -2.24 -25.77
N ALA A 313 -19.70 -2.53 -25.06
CA ALA A 313 -18.72 -1.54 -24.65
C ALA A 313 -18.05 -0.85 -25.85
N ILE A 314 -17.56 -1.63 -26.82
CA ILE A 314 -16.88 -1.11 -28.01
C ILE A 314 -17.83 -0.32 -28.91
N ASN A 315 -19.08 -0.77 -29.05
CA ASN A 315 -20.11 -0.01 -29.76
C ASN A 315 -20.39 1.35 -29.09
N GLN A 316 -20.39 1.39 -27.76
CA GLN A 316 -20.59 2.63 -27.02
C GLN A 316 -19.42 3.61 -27.18
N VAL A 317 -18.16 3.13 -27.16
CA VAL A 317 -16.98 3.96 -27.46
C VAL A 317 -17.12 4.56 -28.87
N ASN A 318 -17.43 3.72 -29.87
CA ASN A 318 -17.63 4.17 -31.25
C ASN A 318 -18.76 5.21 -31.39
N ALA A 319 -19.87 5.04 -30.68
CA ALA A 319 -20.98 5.99 -30.69
C ALA A 319 -20.56 7.37 -30.16
N TYR A 320 -19.79 7.42 -29.06
CA TYR A 320 -19.27 8.68 -28.51
C TYR A 320 -18.26 9.38 -29.41
N LEU A 321 -17.43 8.61 -30.13
CA LEU A 321 -16.53 9.19 -31.14
C LEU A 321 -17.32 9.75 -32.32
N LYS A 322 -18.29 9.01 -32.87
CA LYS A 322 -19.13 9.45 -34.00
C LYS A 322 -19.97 10.68 -33.70
N ALA A 323 -20.39 10.86 -32.45
CA ALA A 323 -21.13 12.03 -31.99
C ALA A 323 -20.25 13.25 -31.71
N ALA A 324 -18.92 13.12 -31.81
CA ALA A 324 -17.99 14.17 -31.50
C ALA A 324 -17.97 15.29 -32.55
N ASN A 325 -17.65 16.49 -32.08
CA ASN A 325 -17.24 17.62 -32.91
C ASN A 325 -15.97 18.18 -32.25
N PRO A 326 -14.80 18.17 -32.93
CA PRO A 326 -14.59 18.36 -34.38
C PRO A 326 -14.48 17.08 -35.24
N SER A 327 -14.49 17.24 -36.56
CA SER A 327 -14.45 16.15 -37.55
C SER A 327 -13.27 15.18 -37.40
N TYR A 328 -12.08 15.66 -36.99
CA TYR A 328 -10.91 14.79 -36.77
C TYR A 328 -11.12 13.80 -35.61
N ILE A 329 -11.96 14.13 -34.63
CA ILE A 329 -12.38 13.19 -33.57
C ILE A 329 -13.47 12.26 -34.08
N LYS A 330 -14.41 12.78 -34.87
CA LYS A 330 -15.48 11.97 -35.47
C LYS A 330 -14.97 10.82 -36.33
N ASN A 331 -13.84 11.07 -37.00
CA ASN A 331 -13.16 10.09 -37.86
C ASN A 331 -12.07 9.31 -37.12
N LEU A 332 -11.91 9.52 -35.80
CA LEU A 332 -10.96 8.76 -35.00
C LEU A 332 -11.42 7.30 -34.94
N SER A 333 -10.51 6.39 -35.27
CA SER A 333 -10.67 4.95 -35.11
C SER A 333 -9.58 4.41 -34.18
N PHE A 334 -9.83 3.23 -33.64
CA PHE A 334 -8.92 2.57 -32.71
C PHE A 334 -8.94 1.08 -32.96
N SER A 335 -7.82 0.43 -32.65
CA SER A 335 -7.72 -1.02 -32.54
C SER A 335 -7.76 -1.40 -31.08
N TYR A 336 -8.24 -2.60 -30.78
CA TYR A 336 -8.33 -3.06 -29.40
C TYR A 336 -8.13 -4.57 -29.27
N GLY A 337 -7.73 -5.02 -28.08
CA GLY A 337 -7.65 -6.42 -27.68
C GLY A 337 -8.26 -6.61 -26.30
N VAL A 338 -9.01 -7.69 -26.09
CA VAL A 338 -9.74 -7.96 -24.85
C VAL A 338 -9.39 -9.32 -24.28
N LYS A 339 -9.21 -9.40 -22.96
CA LYS A 339 -9.02 -10.68 -22.27
C LYS A 339 -9.67 -10.72 -20.89
N GLN A 340 -10.49 -11.73 -20.66
CA GLN A 340 -10.99 -12.06 -19.33
C GLN A 340 -9.86 -12.64 -18.47
N TYR A 341 -9.83 -12.29 -17.18
CA TYR A 341 -8.91 -12.86 -16.20
C TYR A 341 -9.02 -14.38 -16.15
N ASP A 342 -7.86 -15.03 -16.28
CA ASP A 342 -7.69 -16.47 -16.13
C ASP A 342 -6.66 -16.71 -15.01
N GLN A 343 -7.13 -17.24 -13.88
CA GLN A 343 -6.31 -17.54 -12.71
C GLN A 343 -5.09 -18.44 -13.01
N LYS A 344 -5.09 -19.16 -14.14
CA LYS A 344 -4.01 -20.06 -14.54
C LYS A 344 -2.87 -19.36 -15.28
N LYS A 345 -3.00 -18.07 -15.61
CA LYS A 345 -2.03 -17.32 -16.42
C LYS A 345 -1.37 -16.19 -15.64
N SER A 346 -0.13 -15.86 -16.00
CA SER A 346 0.56 -14.68 -15.47
C SER A 346 0.04 -13.39 -16.11
N VAL A 347 0.32 -12.25 -15.48
CA VAL A 347 -0.02 -10.91 -16.00
C VAL A 347 0.58 -10.71 -17.39
N GLU A 348 1.83 -11.10 -17.57
CA GLU A 348 2.56 -10.96 -18.83
C GLU A 348 1.94 -11.82 -19.93
N ALA A 349 1.48 -13.03 -19.60
CA ALA A 349 0.79 -13.90 -20.55
C ALA A 349 -0.55 -13.28 -20.99
N MET A 350 -1.32 -12.72 -20.05
CA MET A 350 -2.57 -12.04 -20.38
C MET A 350 -2.34 -10.79 -21.24
N TYR A 351 -1.35 -9.97 -20.87
CA TYR A 351 -0.98 -8.78 -21.64
C TYR A 351 -0.56 -9.19 -23.06
N SER A 352 0.29 -10.20 -23.20
CA SER A 352 0.73 -10.71 -24.51
C SER A 352 -0.42 -11.23 -25.37
N GLU A 353 -1.43 -11.86 -24.77
CA GLU A 353 -2.61 -12.31 -25.52
C GLU A 353 -3.49 -11.16 -25.97
N ALA A 354 -3.70 -10.15 -25.11
CA ALA A 354 -4.45 -8.95 -25.48
C ALA A 354 -3.71 -8.15 -26.57
N ASP A 355 -2.39 -8.05 -26.49
CA ASP A 355 -1.54 -7.41 -27.51
C ASP A 355 -1.61 -8.13 -28.86
N LYS A 356 -1.63 -9.47 -28.87
CA LYS A 356 -1.87 -10.24 -30.11
C LYS A 356 -3.23 -9.94 -30.73
N MET A 357 -4.28 -9.83 -29.90
CA MET A 357 -5.63 -9.49 -30.38
C MET A 357 -5.69 -8.06 -30.93
N LEU A 358 -5.06 -7.11 -30.24
CA LEU A 358 -4.86 -5.73 -30.71
C LEU A 358 -4.20 -5.71 -32.08
N TYR A 359 -3.09 -6.44 -32.24
CA TYR A 359 -2.35 -6.52 -33.49
C TYR A 359 -3.19 -7.09 -34.64
N ILE A 360 -3.96 -8.15 -34.38
CA ILE A 360 -4.89 -8.72 -35.37
C ILE A 360 -5.94 -7.70 -35.78
N ASN A 361 -6.55 -7.01 -34.81
CA ASN A 361 -7.56 -5.99 -35.07
C ASN A 361 -6.98 -4.83 -35.92
N LYS A 362 -5.77 -4.38 -35.58
CA LYS A 362 -5.03 -3.35 -36.32
C LYS A 362 -4.73 -3.76 -37.75
N ARG A 363 -4.31 -5.02 -37.96
CA ARG A 363 -4.08 -5.57 -39.29
C ARG A 363 -5.36 -5.61 -40.13
N LEU A 364 -6.48 -6.07 -39.55
CA LEU A 364 -7.78 -6.11 -40.24
C LEU A 364 -8.24 -4.70 -40.64
N TYR A 365 -8.05 -3.73 -39.75
CA TYR A 365 -8.33 -2.33 -40.04
C TYR A 365 -7.48 -1.81 -41.22
N HIS A 366 -6.17 -2.05 -41.23
CA HIS A 366 -5.32 -1.65 -42.36
C HIS A 366 -5.69 -2.33 -43.68
N GLN A 367 -6.14 -3.59 -43.66
CA GLN A 367 -6.63 -4.28 -44.86
C GLN A 367 -7.94 -3.70 -45.38
N GLN A 368 -8.82 -3.25 -44.49
CA GLN A 368 -10.11 -2.68 -44.86
C GLN A 368 -10.00 -1.24 -45.37
N PHE A 369 -9.03 -0.48 -44.87
CA PHE A 369 -8.89 0.95 -45.15
C PHE A 369 -7.67 1.32 -46.02
N ASN A 370 -6.94 0.33 -46.56
CA ASN A 370 -5.84 0.46 -47.53
C ASN A 370 -5.00 1.74 -47.37
N ASP A 371 -4.08 1.73 -46.40
CA ASP A 371 -2.87 2.54 -46.56
C ASP A 371 -1.99 1.83 -47.61
N ASN A 372 -2.01 2.33 -48.85
CA ASN A 372 -0.89 2.10 -49.75
C ASN A 372 0.36 2.65 -49.03
N ILE A 373 1.20 1.73 -48.55
CA ILE A 373 2.54 2.01 -48.01
C ILE A 373 3.35 2.79 -49.04
#